data_AF-N9QJ41-F1
#
_entry.id   AF-N9QJ41-F1
#
_cell.length_a   1.000
_cell.length_b   1.000
_cell.length_c   1.000
_cell.angle_alpha   90.00
_cell.angle_beta   90.00
_cell.angle_gamma   90.00
#
_symmetry.space_group_name_H-M   'P 1'
#
loop_
_entity.id
_entity.type
_entity.pdbx_description
1 polymer ?
#
loop_
_entity_poly.entity_id
_entity_poly.type
_entity_poly.pdbx_seq_one_letter_code
_entity_poly.pdbx_strand_id
1 'polypeptide(L)' 'MKKIILLALVVGLVGCKKSSFNECVEKGVQYYKDVDMYPKLPSGEIADTKVKSMCSNSRVAFG' A
#
# COMPACT_ATOMS: atom_id res chain seq x y z
N MET A 1 -8.82 -31.88 34.89
CA MET A 1 -9.06 -30.65 35.69
C MET A 1 -8.33 -29.49 35.04
N LYS A 2 -9.02 -28.36 34.88
CA LYS A 2 -8.59 -27.10 34.25
C LYS A 2 -7.25 -26.54 34.78
N LYS A 3 -6.49 -25.88 33.90
CA LYS A 3 -5.81 -24.56 34.02
C LYS A 3 -4.83 -24.39 32.84
N ILE A 4 -5.18 -23.70 31.75
CA ILE A 4 -5.10 -22.24 31.53
C ILE A 4 -3.66 -21.73 31.32
N ILE A 5 -3.38 -21.40 30.05
CA ILE A 5 -2.66 -20.23 29.49
C ILE A 5 -1.20 -20.00 29.88
N LEU A 6 -0.34 -19.95 28.86
CA LEU A 6 0.65 -18.88 28.72
C LEU A 6 0.73 -18.46 27.24
N LEU A 7 0.09 -17.31 26.97
CA LEU A 7 0.36 -16.46 25.82
C LEU A 7 1.87 -16.17 25.76
N ALA A 8 2.53 -16.56 24.68
CA ALA A 8 3.78 -15.95 24.26
C ALA A 8 3.59 -15.42 22.82
N LEU A 9 2.67 -14.47 22.70
CA LEU A 9 2.37 -13.74 21.48
C LEU A 9 3.22 -12.46 21.50
N VAL A 10 4.52 -12.62 21.27
CA VAL A 10 5.44 -11.50 20.98
C VAL A 10 6.26 -11.84 19.74
N VAL A 11 5.54 -12.23 18.67
CA VAL A 11 6.11 -12.16 17.32
C VAL A 11 6.10 -10.69 16.93
N GLY A 12 7.30 -10.19 16.64
CA GLY A 12 7.61 -8.77 16.52
C GLY A 12 7.11 -8.09 15.25
N LEU A 13 7.90 -7.09 14.83
CA LEU A 13 7.78 -6.26 13.64
C LEU A 13 6.99 -4.96 13.79
N VAL A 14 7.49 -4.04 14.62
CA VAL A 14 7.31 -2.61 14.36
C VAL A 14 8.46 -2.11 13.48
N GLY A 15 8.48 -2.59 12.24
CA GLY A 15 9.42 -2.22 11.19
C GLY A 15 8.74 -1.93 9.85
N CYS A 16 7.46 -1.53 9.83
CA CYS A 16 6.67 -1.43 8.60
C CYS A 16 6.19 0.00 8.35
N LYS A 17 7.07 0.91 7.92
CA LYS A 17 6.62 2.19 7.32
C LYS A 17 7.09 2.41 5.89
N LYS A 18 8.26 1.90 5.50
CA LYS A 18 8.80 2.10 4.14
C LYS A 18 8.23 1.10 3.12
N SER A 19 7.93 -0.13 3.55
CA SER A 19 7.40 -1.18 2.66
C SER A 19 6.01 -0.85 2.14
N SER A 20 5.11 -0.36 3.01
CA SER A 20 3.70 -0.11 2.68
C SER A 20 3.52 1.02 1.66
N PHE A 21 4.36 2.05 1.68
CA PHE A 21 4.29 3.12 0.68
C PHE A 21 4.74 2.64 -0.70
N ASN A 22 5.89 1.95 -0.77
CA ASN A 22 6.40 1.46 -2.05
C ASN A 22 5.45 0.44 -2.66
N GLU A 23 4.92 -0.49 -1.86
CA GLU A 23 3.93 -1.47 -2.30
C GLU A 23 2.66 -0.79 -2.83
N CYS A 24 2.16 0.23 -2.13
CA CYS A 24 1.02 1.02 -2.60
C CYS A 24 1.32 1.68 -3.96
N VAL A 25 2.52 2.23 -4.14
CA VAL A 25 2.90 2.88 -5.41
C VAL A 25 3.00 1.87 -6.53
N GLU A 26 3.61 0.70 -6.31
CA GLU A 26 3.71 -0.36 -7.30
C GLU A 26 2.32 -0.85 -7.73
N LYS A 27 1.42 -1.11 -6.77
CA LYS A 27 0.04 -1.50 -7.05
C LYS A 27 -0.75 -0.41 -7.79
N GLY A 28 -0.59 0.85 -7.40
CA GLY A 28 -1.24 1.98 -8.08
C GLY A 28 -0.76 2.19 -9.51
N VAL A 29 0.54 2.03 -9.76
CA VAL A 29 1.10 2.07 -11.12
C VAL A 29 0.57 0.91 -11.94
N GLN A 30 0.52 -0.30 -11.38
CA GLN A 30 -0.03 -1.46 -12.07
C GLN A 30 -1.51 -1.26 -12.39
N TYR A 31 -2.31 -0.77 -11.44
CA TYR A 31 -3.72 -0.42 -11.67
C TYR A 31 -3.90 0.50 -12.88
N TYR A 32 -3.13 1.59 -12.97
CA TYR A 32 -3.24 2.51 -14.09
C TYR A 32 -2.71 1.94 -15.41
N LYS A 33 -1.76 0.99 -15.38
CA LYS A 33 -1.34 0.24 -16.58
C LYS A 33 -2.44 -0.71 -17.05
N ASP A 34 -3.10 -1.41 -16.13
CA ASP A 34 -4.14 -2.40 -16.42
C ASP A 34 -5.37 -1.76 -17.08
N VAL A 35 -5.65 -0.49 -16.75
CA VAL A 35 -6.74 0.29 -17.37
C VAL A 35 -6.28 1.20 -18.51
N ASP A 36 -5.06 1.02 -19.03
CA ASP A 36 -4.47 1.79 -20.13
C ASP A 36 -4.48 3.33 -19.90
N MET A 37 -4.28 3.75 -18.66
CA MET A 37 -4.21 5.15 -18.22
C MET A 37 -2.79 5.54 -17.73
N TYR A 38 -1.78 4.80 -18.15
CA TYR A 38 -0.37 5.07 -17.83
C TYR A 38 0.41 5.43 -19.11
N PRO A 39 1.37 6.38 -19.09
CA PRO A 39 1.91 7.13 -17.95
C PRO A 39 1.11 8.39 -17.58
N LYS A 40 0.09 8.74 -18.38
CA LYS A 40 -0.66 9.99 -18.23
C LYS A 40 -2.16 9.69 -18.20
N LEU A 41 -2.84 10.21 -17.18
CA LEU A 41 -4.29 10.09 -17.04
C LEU A 41 -5.02 10.90 -18.11
N PRO A 42 -6.30 10.59 -18.40
CA PRO A 42 -7.12 11.38 -19.33
C PRO A 42 -7.24 12.86 -18.94
N SER A 43 -7.13 13.20 -17.63
CA SER A 43 -7.09 14.58 -17.14
C SER A 43 -5.81 15.33 -17.51
N GLY A 44 -4.79 14.62 -18.01
CA GLY A 44 -3.46 15.15 -18.28
C GLY A 44 -2.51 15.06 -17.08
N GLU A 45 -2.94 14.56 -15.93
CA GLU A 45 -2.07 14.29 -14.77
C GLU A 45 -1.09 13.15 -15.06
N ILE A 46 0.12 13.23 -14.49
CA ILE A 46 1.09 12.13 -14.51
C ILE A 46 0.63 11.06 -13.51
N ALA A 47 0.44 9.83 -13.98
CA ALA A 47 -0.08 8.73 -13.16
C ALA A 47 0.80 8.47 -11.93
N ASP A 48 2.13 8.51 -12.08
CA ASP A 48 3.06 8.35 -10.95
C ASP A 48 2.85 9.42 -9.85
N THR A 49 2.63 10.67 -10.24
CA THR A 49 2.38 11.77 -9.29
C THR A 49 1.06 11.56 -8.57
N LYS A 50 0.01 11.13 -9.30
CA LYS A 50 -1.29 10.82 -8.71
C LYS A 50 -1.20 9.68 -7.69
N VAL A 51 -0.56 8.58 -8.08
CA VAL A 51 -0.37 7.41 -7.23
C VAL A 51 0.42 7.76 -5.98
N LYS A 52 1.55 8.46 -6.11
CA LYS A 52 2.36 8.90 -4.95
C LYS A 52 1.56 9.78 -4.00
N SER A 53 0.75 10.71 -4.53
CA SER A 53 -0.13 11.55 -3.72
C SER A 53 -1.18 10.71 -2.98
N MET A 54 -1.83 9.76 -3.66
CA MET A 54 -2.81 8.87 -3.03
C MET A 54 -2.20 8.00 -1.93
N CYS A 55 -1.05 7.37 -2.20
CA CYS A 55 -0.33 6.55 -1.23
C CYS A 55 0.25 7.35 -0.05
N SER A 56 0.55 8.64 -0.25
CA SER A 56 0.98 9.53 0.83
C SER A 56 -0.18 9.91 1.75
N ASN A 57 -1.38 10.03 1.19
CA ASN A 57 -2.58 10.48 1.91
C ASN A 57 -3.43 9.33 2.48
N SER A 58 -3.28 8.11 1.97
CA SER A 58 -4.07 6.95 2.41
C SER A 58 -3.23 5.68 2.50
N ARG A 59 -3.35 4.97 3.62
CA ARG A 59 -2.69 3.68 3.87
C ARG A 59 -3.39 2.49 3.18
N VAL A 60 -4.57 2.72 2.62
CA VAL A 60 -5.39 1.70 1.95
C VAL A 60 -5.59 2.02 0.47
N ALA A 61 -4.90 3.04 -0.06
CA ALA A 61 -4.91 3.28 -1.50
C ALA A 61 -4.31 2.09 -2.22
N PHE A 62 -5.01 1.59 -3.24
CA PHE A 62 -4.58 0.42 -4.04
C PHE A 62 -4.23 -0.82 -3.18
N GLY A 63 -4.80 -0.91 -1.98
CA GLY A 63 -4.54 -1.94 -0.97
C GLY A 63 -5.31 -3.23 -1.20
#